data_AF-A0A3Q9XUY0-F1
#
_entry.id   AF-A0A3Q9XUY0-F1
#
_cell.length_a   1.000
_cell.length_b   1.000
_cell.length_c   1.000
_cell.angle_alpha   90.00
_cell.angle_beta   90.00
_cell.angle_gamma   90.00
#
_symmetry.space_group_name_H-M   'P 1'
#
loop_
_entity.id
_entity.type
_entity.pdbx_description
1 polymer ?
#
loop_
_entity_poly.entity_id
_entity_poly.type
_entity_poly.pdbx_seq_one_letter_code
_entity_poly.pdbx_strand_id
1 'polypeptide(L)'
;MVNTLASTDNHKNGPAISPNDSTVTSIKQLPDELLLHIFSFLQAFDLLEVELTCHQWKNLATDETLWKNLYPKHLKIYWHEGWESNKKSYFAAHRVKRRYEKTMAFLGSIKHVHNLELAKCIGLP
;
A
#
# COMPACT_ATOMS: atom_id res chain seq x y z
N MET A 1 12.82 67.07 -36.22
CA MET A 1 14.27 66.83 -36.43
C MET A 1 14.52 65.35 -36.21
N VAL A 2 15.03 64.70 -37.25
CA VAL A 2 15.33 63.27 -37.37
C VAL A 2 16.53 62.92 -36.49
N ASN A 3 16.58 61.69 -35.97
CA ASN A 3 17.81 60.92 -35.88
C ASN A 3 17.48 59.41 -35.94
N THR A 4 17.90 58.79 -37.03
CA THR A 4 17.87 57.36 -37.32
C THR A 4 19.31 56.87 -37.44
N LEU A 5 19.71 55.83 -36.71
CA LEU A 5 20.73 54.81 -37.03
C LEU A 5 20.38 53.58 -36.14
N ALA A 6 19.81 52.46 -36.60
CA ALA A 6 20.23 51.45 -37.58
C ALA A 6 21.32 50.47 -37.08
N SER A 7 20.93 49.18 -37.06
CA SER A 7 21.76 47.95 -37.05
C SER A 7 22.42 47.57 -35.71
N THR A 8 22.47 46.32 -35.25
CA THR A 8 22.76 45.09 -36.01
C THR A 8 22.12 43.82 -35.43
N ASP A 9 21.66 42.98 -36.36
CA ASP A 9 21.45 41.53 -36.29
C ASP A 9 22.63 40.77 -35.65
N ASN A 10 22.34 39.76 -34.84
CA ASN A 10 23.26 38.68 -34.48
C ASN A 10 22.45 37.41 -34.17
N HIS A 11 22.04 36.72 -35.22
CA HIS A 11 21.89 35.27 -35.19
C HIS A 11 23.19 34.60 -34.69
N LYS A 12 23.15 33.99 -33.51
CA LYS A 12 24.12 32.97 -33.09
C LYS A 12 23.41 31.74 -32.58
N ASN A 13 23.70 30.64 -33.26
CA ASN A 13 23.14 29.30 -33.13
C ASN A 13 23.51 28.63 -31.80
N GLY A 14 22.52 27.98 -31.16
CA GLY A 14 22.70 26.88 -30.20
C GLY A 14 23.31 27.22 -28.83
N PRO A 15 22.97 26.47 -27.75
CA PRO A 15 22.96 25.02 -27.79
C PRO A 15 21.58 24.47 -28.08
N ALA A 16 21.52 23.47 -28.94
CA ALA A 16 20.45 22.51 -28.94
C ALA A 16 20.24 22.05 -27.49
N ILE A 17 19.11 22.44 -26.89
CA ILE A 17 18.62 21.78 -25.69
C ILE A 17 18.30 20.37 -26.17
N SER A 18 19.25 19.46 -25.91
CA SER A 18 19.11 18.03 -26.11
C SER A 18 17.86 17.57 -25.38
N PRO A 19 16.82 17.07 -26.06
CA PRO A 19 15.62 16.57 -25.41
C PRO A 19 15.86 15.13 -24.92
N ASN A 20 16.88 14.90 -24.08
CA ASN A 20 17.24 13.54 -23.62
C ASN A 20 17.51 13.40 -22.11
N ASP A 21 17.29 14.42 -21.29
CA ASP A 21 17.33 14.25 -19.83
C ASP A 21 15.92 14.00 -19.29
N SER A 22 15.37 12.82 -19.56
CA SER A 22 14.19 12.31 -18.86
C SER A 22 14.57 11.91 -17.42
N THR A 23 15.10 12.86 -16.65
CA THR A 23 15.25 12.69 -15.21
C THR A 23 13.85 12.69 -14.62
N VAL A 24 13.28 11.50 -14.41
CA VAL A 24 12.13 11.30 -13.52
C VAL A 24 12.54 11.88 -12.17
N THR A 25 12.10 13.10 -11.89
CA THR A 25 12.53 13.88 -10.72
C THR A 25 11.59 13.66 -9.55
N SER A 26 10.44 13.01 -9.78
CA SER A 26 9.43 12.75 -8.77
C SER A 26 8.80 11.37 -8.95
N ILE A 27 8.59 10.65 -7.85
CA ILE A 27 7.90 9.34 -7.83
C ILE A 27 6.51 9.43 -8.50
N LYS A 28 5.85 10.60 -8.45
CA LYS A 28 4.54 10.82 -9.10
C LYS A 28 4.57 10.70 -10.63
N GLN A 29 5.74 10.78 -11.24
CA GLN A 29 5.92 10.67 -12.70
C GLN A 29 6.14 9.21 -13.15
N LEU A 30 6.25 8.27 -12.21
CA LEU A 30 6.35 6.86 -12.56
C LEU A 30 5.04 6.39 -13.23
N PRO A 31 5.14 5.47 -14.21
CA PRO A 31 3.98 4.75 -14.72
C PRO A 31 3.17 4.08 -13.61
N ASP A 32 1.86 4.02 -13.80
CA ASP A 32 0.92 3.45 -12.82
C ASP A 32 1.25 1.98 -12.51
N GLU A 33 1.75 1.21 -13.48
CA GLU A 33 2.17 -0.18 -13.28
C GLU A 33 3.34 -0.31 -12.30
N LEU A 34 4.30 0.62 -12.36
CA LEU A 34 5.43 0.63 -11.43
C LEU A 34 4.99 1.06 -10.03
N LEU A 35 4.10 2.05 -9.94
CA LEU A 35 3.51 2.45 -8.66
C LEU A 35 2.71 1.31 -8.03
N LEU A 36 1.87 0.61 -8.80
CA LEU A 36 1.13 -0.57 -8.34
C LEU A 36 2.08 -1.68 -7.89
N HIS A 37 3.18 -1.91 -8.62
CA HIS A 37 4.19 -2.88 -8.22
C HIS A 37 4.82 -2.50 -6.88
N ILE A 38 5.21 -1.24 -6.68
CA ILE A 38 5.73 -0.73 -5.39
C ILE A 38 4.69 -0.94 -4.27
N PHE A 39 3.43 -0.57 -4.52
CA PHE A 39 2.35 -0.72 -3.56
C PHE A 39 2.08 -2.18 -3.20
N SER A 40 2.36 -3.13 -4.09
CA SER A 40 2.18 -4.57 -3.84
C SER A 40 3.09 -5.15 -2.75
N PHE A 41 4.13 -4.41 -2.35
CA PHE A 41 5.02 -4.75 -1.24
C PHE A 41 4.55 -4.21 0.11
N LEU A 42 3.59 -3.29 0.12
CA LEU A 42 3.12 -2.62 1.33
C LEU A 42 2.08 -3.45 2.09
N GLN A 43 1.94 -3.21 3.39
CA GLN A 43 0.85 -3.80 4.17
C GLN A 43 -0.47 -3.07 3.89
N ALA A 44 -1.59 -3.74 4.19
CA ALA A 44 -2.91 -3.15 3.96
C ALA A 44 -3.14 -1.81 4.68
N PHE A 45 -2.50 -1.61 5.84
CA PHE A 45 -2.62 -0.38 6.61
C PHE A 45 -1.76 0.74 5.99
N ASP A 46 -0.55 0.43 5.54
CA ASP A 46 0.31 1.37 4.81
C ASP A 46 -0.37 1.87 3.52
N LEU A 47 -1.13 0.99 2.84
CA LEU A 47 -1.93 1.37 1.66
C LEU A 47 -3.03 2.40 1.98
N LEU A 48 -3.53 2.44 3.23
CA LEU A 48 -4.47 3.49 3.64
C LEU A 48 -3.78 4.85 3.72
N GLU A 49 -2.52 4.89 4.15
CA GLU A 49 -1.72 6.11 4.21
C GLU A 49 -1.36 6.59 2.80
N VAL A 50 -0.98 5.67 1.92
CA VAL A 50 -0.75 5.93 0.48
C VAL A 50 -1.97 6.60 -0.16
N GLU A 51 -3.19 6.16 0.17
CA GLU A 51 -4.42 6.76 -0.35
C GLU A 51 -4.60 8.24 0.03
N LEU A 52 -4.01 8.67 1.14
CA LEU A 52 -4.13 10.05 1.64
C LEU A 52 -3.13 11.01 1.01
N THR A 53 -2.20 10.52 0.17
CA THR A 53 -1.11 11.34 -0.39
C THR A 53 -1.54 12.22 -1.58
N CYS A 54 -2.23 11.64 -2.58
CA CYS A 54 -2.76 12.35 -3.74
C CYS A 54 -3.85 11.53 -4.47
N HIS A 55 -4.55 12.15 -5.42
CA HIS A 55 -5.62 11.50 -6.18
C HIS A 55 -5.16 10.28 -7.01
N GLN A 56 -4.00 10.35 -7.65
CA GLN A 56 -3.45 9.22 -8.42
C GLN A 56 -3.19 8.02 -7.50
N TRP A 57 -2.53 8.25 -6.37
CA TRP A 57 -2.19 7.19 -5.42
C TRP A 57 -3.42 6.62 -4.74
N LYS A 58 -4.43 7.46 -4.50
CA LYS A 58 -5.75 7.00 -4.05
C LYS A 58 -6.36 5.99 -5.01
N ASN A 59 -6.41 6.32 -6.30
CA ASN A 59 -7.00 5.44 -7.30
C ASN A 59 -6.25 4.10 -7.37
N LEU A 60 -4.91 4.15 -7.41
CA LEU A 60 -4.07 2.95 -7.48
C LEU A 60 -4.11 2.12 -6.19
N ALA A 61 -4.13 2.74 -5.01
CA ALA A 61 -4.26 2.04 -3.73
C ALA A 61 -5.63 1.37 -3.54
N THR A 62 -6.64 1.77 -4.33
CA THR A 62 -7.96 1.11 -4.35
C THR A 62 -8.10 0.04 -5.45
N ASP A 63 -7.07 -0.18 -6.26
CA ASP A 63 -7.11 -1.10 -7.39
C ASP A 63 -7.42 -2.55 -6.98
N GLU A 64 -8.36 -3.18 -7.67
CA GLU A 64 -8.81 -4.52 -7.29
C GLU A 64 -7.73 -5.59 -7.49
N THR A 65 -6.85 -5.44 -8.48
CA THR A 65 -5.77 -6.40 -8.74
C THR A 65 -4.70 -6.33 -7.65
N LEU A 66 -4.43 -5.12 -7.13
CA LEU A 66 -3.57 -4.92 -5.96
C LEU A 66 -4.11 -5.68 -4.75
N TRP A 67 -5.40 -5.51 -4.43
CA TRP A 67 -6.02 -6.19 -3.29
C TRP A 67 -6.10 -7.70 -3.49
N LYS A 68 -6.46 -8.20 -4.69
CA LYS A 68 -6.39 -9.63 -5.05
C LYS A 68 -5.04 -10.26 -4.69
N ASN A 69 -3.94 -9.57 -4.98
CA ASN A 69 -2.59 -10.05 -4.70
C ASN A 69 -2.17 -9.94 -3.23
N LEU A 70 -2.89 -9.16 -2.42
CA LEU A 70 -2.54 -8.85 -1.03
C LEU A 70 -3.26 -9.75 -0.01
N TYR A 71 -4.48 -10.18 -0.32
CA TYR A 71 -5.19 -11.15 0.51
C TYR A 71 -4.41 -12.47 0.77
N PRO A 72 -3.58 -13.06 -0.13
CA PRO A 72 -3.03 -14.40 0.08
C PRO A 72 -1.80 -14.32 0.96
N LYS A 73 -1.13 -13.17 0.90
CA LYS A 73 -0.04 -12.81 1.77
C LYS A 73 -0.52 -12.69 3.22
N HIS A 74 -1.68 -12.07 3.47
CA HIS A 74 -2.10 -11.71 4.85
C HIS A 74 -3.25 -12.56 5.45
N LEU A 75 -4.10 -13.15 4.62
CA LEU A 75 -5.35 -13.82 5.01
C LEU A 75 -5.42 -15.28 4.53
N LYS A 76 -4.31 -16.03 4.64
CA LYS A 76 -4.13 -17.42 4.16
C LYS A 76 -5.29 -18.42 4.37
N ILE A 77 -6.17 -18.22 5.35
CA ILE A 77 -7.17 -19.20 5.82
C ILE A 77 -8.58 -18.96 5.23
N TYR A 78 -8.86 -17.76 4.69
CA TYR A 78 -10.21 -17.38 4.25
C TYR A 78 -10.37 -17.32 2.73
N TRP A 79 -9.47 -17.99 2.01
CA TRP A 79 -9.46 -18.02 0.57
C TRP A 79 -10.49 -19.01 0.02
N HIS A 80 -11.48 -18.49 -0.69
CA HIS A 80 -12.40 -19.27 -1.51
C HIS A 80 -12.56 -18.59 -2.87
N GLU A 81 -12.51 -19.37 -3.95
CA GLU A 81 -12.83 -18.88 -5.30
C GLU A 81 -14.22 -18.24 -5.32
N GLY A 82 -14.31 -17.02 -5.85
CA GLY A 82 -15.56 -16.26 -5.96
C GLY A 82 -15.77 -15.14 -4.93
N TRP A 83 -14.88 -14.97 -3.94
CA TRP A 83 -14.96 -13.83 -3.01
C TRP A 83 -14.42 -12.55 -3.65
N GLU A 84 -15.22 -11.47 -3.62
CA GLU A 84 -14.79 -10.15 -4.08
C GLU A 84 -13.54 -9.70 -3.34
N SER A 85 -12.41 -9.67 -4.03
CA SER A 85 -11.10 -9.44 -3.45
C SER A 85 -10.73 -7.95 -3.46
N ASN A 86 -11.70 -7.11 -3.09
CA ASN A 86 -11.54 -5.66 -3.02
C ASN A 86 -11.17 -5.20 -1.60
N LYS A 87 -10.82 -3.93 -1.45
CA LYS A 87 -10.47 -3.30 -0.18
C LYS A 87 -11.49 -3.53 0.94
N LYS A 88 -12.80 -3.39 0.66
CA LYS A 88 -13.85 -3.49 1.69
C LYS A 88 -13.89 -4.90 2.29
N SER A 89 -13.92 -5.88 1.40
CA SER A 89 -13.89 -7.29 1.76
C SER A 89 -12.64 -7.67 2.55
N TYR A 90 -11.49 -7.01 2.32
CA TYR A 90 -10.24 -7.30 3.04
C TYR A 90 -10.38 -6.94 4.51
N PHE A 91 -10.88 -5.72 4.78
CA PHE A 91 -11.06 -5.26 6.15
C PHE A 91 -12.18 -6.01 6.88
N ALA A 92 -13.21 -6.47 6.16
CA ALA A 92 -14.22 -7.35 6.73
C ALA A 92 -13.59 -8.69 7.18
N ALA A 93 -12.85 -9.36 6.29
CA ALA A 93 -12.16 -10.60 6.61
C ALA A 93 -11.13 -10.43 7.73
N HIS A 94 -10.32 -9.36 7.69
CA HIS A 94 -9.36 -9.03 8.73
C HIS A 94 -10.02 -8.81 10.11
N ARG A 95 -11.19 -8.15 10.16
CA ARG A 95 -11.94 -7.98 11.41
C ARG A 95 -12.40 -9.33 11.98
N VAL A 96 -12.88 -10.24 11.13
CA VAL A 96 -13.29 -11.60 11.54
C VAL A 96 -12.09 -12.38 12.07
N LYS A 97 -10.98 -12.39 11.35
CA LYS A 97 -9.73 -13.04 11.76
C LYS A 97 -9.26 -12.53 13.14
N ARG A 98 -9.17 -11.22 13.32
CA ARG A 98 -8.76 -10.60 14.59
C ARG A 98 -9.70 -10.97 15.75
N ARG A 99 -11.02 -11.04 15.51
CA ARG A 99 -11.99 -11.48 16.53
C ARG A 99 -11.76 -12.93 16.92
N TYR A 100 -11.59 -13.81 15.94
CA TYR A 100 -11.30 -15.22 16.18
C TYR A 100 -10.02 -15.41 17.00
N GLU A 101 -8.93 -14.73 16.62
CA GLU A 101 -7.66 -14.76 17.35
C GLU A 101 -7.83 -14.32 18.82
N LYS A 102 -8.58 -13.23 19.07
CA LYS A 102 -8.89 -12.77 20.43
C LYS A 102 -9.69 -13.80 21.22
N THR A 103 -10.72 -14.39 20.62
CA THR A 103 -11.52 -15.44 21.25
C THR A 103 -10.66 -16.65 21.59
N MET A 104 -9.79 -17.09 20.68
CA MET A 104 -8.92 -18.24 20.91
C MET A 104 -7.85 -17.96 21.97
N ALA A 105 -7.28 -16.76 22.01
CA ALA A 105 -6.36 -16.34 23.07
C ALA A 105 -7.04 -16.33 24.45
N PHE A 106 -8.28 -15.83 24.53
CA PHE A 106 -9.07 -15.84 25.76
C PHE A 106 -9.40 -17.27 26.23
N LEU A 107 -9.87 -18.13 25.32
CA LEU A 107 -10.15 -19.54 25.64
C LEU A 107 -8.88 -20.29 26.07
N GLY A 108 -7.73 -20.00 25.44
CA GLY A 108 -6.43 -20.52 25.86
C GLY A 108 -6.06 -20.08 27.27
N SER A 109 -6.31 -18.82 27.61
CA SER A 109 -6.08 -18.27 28.95
C SER A 109 -6.95 -18.95 30.01
N ILE A 110 -8.24 -19.20 29.72
CA ILE A 110 -9.12 -19.96 30.62
C ILE A 110 -8.59 -21.37 30.86
N LYS A 111 -8.21 -22.09 29.80
CA LYS A 111 -7.64 -23.43 29.91
C LYS A 111 -6.39 -23.44 30.81
N HIS A 112 -5.52 -22.44 30.64
CA HIS A 112 -4.32 -22.31 31.47
C HIS A 112 -4.65 -22.07 32.94
N VAL A 113 -5.59 -21.17 33.26
CA VAL A 113 -6.02 -20.89 34.63
C VAL A 113 -6.63 -22.13 35.28
N HIS A 114 -7.51 -22.85 34.57
CA HIS A 114 -8.13 -24.06 35.08
C HIS A 114 -7.08 -25.15 35.35
N ASN A 115 -6.10 -25.32 34.46
CA ASN A 115 -5.01 -26.27 34.65
C ASN A 115 -4.11 -25.90 35.85
N LEU A 116 -3.84 -24.60 36.06
CA LEU A 116 -3.07 -24.10 37.20
C LEU A 116 -3.80 -24.36 38.53
N GLU A 117 -5.10 -24.10 38.59
CA GLU A 117 -5.92 -24.39 39.78
C GLU A 117 -5.97 -25.89 40.09
N LEU A 118 -6.12 -26.73 39.06
CA LEU A 118 -6.03 -28.19 39.23
C LEU A 118 -4.66 -28.63 39.76
N ALA A 119 -3.57 -28.10 39.21
CA ALA A 119 -2.20 -28.42 39.65
C ALA A 119 -1.97 -28.07 41.13
N LYS A 120 -2.48 -26.92 41.59
CA LYS A 120 -2.45 -26.53 43.01
C LYS A 120 -3.22 -27.52 43.89
N CYS A 121 -4.40 -27.96 43.46
CA CYS A 121 -5.24 -28.87 44.24
C CYS A 121 -4.65 -30.28 44.37
N ILE A 122 -3.84 -30.72 43.41
CA ILE A 122 -3.24 -32.07 43.39
C ILE A 122 -1.77 -32.11 43.84
N GLY A 123 -1.19 -30.96 44.23
CA GLY A 123 0.16 -30.89 44.83
C GLY A 123 1.31 -31.24 43.88
N LEU A 124 1.12 -31.10 42.56
CA LEU A 124 2.22 -31.18 41.58
C LEU A 124 3.08 -29.90 41.69
N PRO A 125 4.43 -30.01 41.72
CA PRO A 125 5.34 -28.86 41.87
C PRO A 125 5.23 -27.85 40.72
#